data_AF-A0A1C0A8K6-F1
#
_entry.id   AF-A0A1C0A8K6-F1
#
_cell.length_a   1.000
_cell.length_b   1.000
_cell.length_c   1.000
_cell.angle_alpha   90.00
_cell.angle_beta   90.00
_cell.angle_gamma   90.00
#
_symmetry.space_group_name_H-M   'P 1'
#
loop_
_entity.id
_entity.type
_entity.pdbx_description
1 polymer ?
#
loop_
_entity_poly.entity_id
_entity_poly.type
_entity_poly.pdbx_seq_one_letter_code
_entity_poly.pdbx_strand_id
1 'polypeptide(L)'
;MNKLKKHVNNAIFKAQQSGKSKQLAESIAIKEYFLNEIPQVESFFKFIKEKSVEKEVQIKFILGEGKYIAITKEIPPNEIQIKINPKSDKDKLVSAFVHELGEAGYILRNFPLVRIEDSLYNYGGRITELFSHLYIKEIVKQYNLEEIERGNGDEEIKRWRKKNYLECYKYKWEQVLMVSWAIINYSRLKEEKSKLLGYKQNSEYIENIINVLNNISYDQDEIKKLVVEIIDLLKELSFPHEIKIYSMFDG
;
A
#
# COMPACT_ATOMS: atom_id res chain seq x y z
N MET A 1 -13.81 5.33 23.68
CA MET A 1 -12.72 6.07 23.01
C MET A 1 -11.61 5.08 22.69
N ASN A 2 -11.21 4.93 21.42
CA ASN A 2 -10.17 3.96 21.02
C ASN A 2 -8.87 4.19 21.81
N LYS A 3 -8.21 3.10 22.26
CA LYS A 3 -6.99 3.11 23.08
C LYS A 3 -5.87 3.94 22.41
N LEU A 4 -5.68 3.80 21.10
CA LEU A 4 -4.71 4.58 20.32
C LEU A 4 -4.98 6.09 20.44
N LYS A 5 -6.21 6.52 20.13
CA LYS A 5 -6.58 7.95 20.20
C LYS A 5 -6.38 8.53 21.59
N LYS A 6 -6.73 7.76 22.64
CA LYS A 6 -6.50 8.17 24.03
C LYS A 6 -5.00 8.32 24.34
N HIS A 7 -4.20 7.33 23.94
CA HIS A 7 -2.75 7.33 24.15
C HIS A 7 -2.09 8.54 23.49
N VAL A 8 -2.41 8.81 22.21
CA VAL A 8 -1.88 9.93 21.44
C VAL A 8 -2.31 11.29 22.02
N ASN A 9 -3.60 11.44 22.37
CA ASN A 9 -4.09 12.71 22.95
C ASN A 9 -3.39 13.04 24.27
N ASN A 10 -3.12 12.05 25.11
CA ASN A 10 -2.39 12.25 26.36
C ASN A 10 -0.94 12.71 26.10
N ALA A 11 -0.26 12.13 25.11
CA ALA A 11 1.09 12.52 24.74
C ALA A 11 1.14 13.96 24.17
N ILE A 12 0.20 14.31 23.30
CA ILE A 12 0.05 15.66 22.76
C ILE A 12 -0.16 16.67 23.89
N PHE A 13 -1.07 16.39 24.83
CA PHE A 13 -1.36 17.28 25.95
C PHE A 13 -0.11 17.54 26.81
N LYS A 14 0.65 16.49 27.16
CA LYS A 14 1.91 16.62 27.90
C LYS A 14 2.96 17.44 27.15
N ALA A 15 3.07 17.24 25.83
CA ALA A 15 3.99 17.98 24.99
C ALA A 15 3.64 19.46 24.94
N GLN A 16 2.36 19.81 24.82
CA GLN A 16 1.88 21.19 24.84
C GLN A 16 2.18 21.88 26.18
N GLN A 17 1.97 21.21 27.31
CA GLN A 17 2.34 21.75 28.63
C GLN A 17 3.85 22.01 28.77
N SER A 18 4.67 21.28 28.02
CA SER A 18 6.14 21.38 28.06
C SER A 18 6.74 22.22 26.93
N GLY A 19 5.92 22.91 26.13
CA GLY A 19 6.38 23.70 24.98
C GLY A 19 6.99 22.89 23.82
N LYS A 20 6.75 21.57 23.77
CA LYS A 20 7.28 20.67 22.72
C LYS A 20 6.33 20.59 21.53
N SER A 21 6.87 20.21 20.37
CA SER A 21 6.09 20.05 19.12
C SER A 21 4.98 19.00 19.27
N LYS A 22 3.74 19.42 18.99
CA LYS A 22 2.55 18.55 18.97
C LYS A 22 2.70 17.41 17.94
N GLN A 23 3.17 17.73 16.74
CA GLN A 23 3.30 16.76 15.65
C GLN A 23 4.35 15.69 15.97
N LEU A 24 5.47 16.11 16.58
CA LEU A 24 6.50 15.16 17.01
C LEU A 24 5.96 14.24 18.12
N ALA A 25 5.26 14.79 19.10
CA ALA A 25 4.65 14.02 20.18
C ALA A 25 3.60 13.02 19.68
N GLU A 26 2.77 13.43 18.71
CA GLU A 26 1.82 12.56 18.03
C GLU A 26 2.52 11.39 17.33
N SER A 27 3.53 11.70 16.51
CA SER A 27 4.26 10.68 15.75
C SER A 27 4.99 9.68 16.66
N ILE A 28 5.59 10.15 17.75
CA ILE A 28 6.23 9.29 18.76
C ILE A 28 5.19 8.40 19.44
N ALA A 29 4.06 8.96 19.89
CA ALA A 29 3.04 8.20 20.59
C ALA A 29 2.37 7.12 19.71
N ILE A 30 2.16 7.41 18.43
CA ILE A 30 1.65 6.39 17.49
C ILE A 30 2.66 5.27 17.34
N LYS A 31 3.94 5.60 17.13
CA LYS A 31 5.00 4.60 17.02
C LYS A 31 5.11 3.74 18.28
N GLU A 32 5.15 4.36 19.45
CA GLU A 32 5.22 3.67 20.75
C GLU A 32 4.01 2.76 20.96
N TYR A 33 2.80 3.21 20.60
CA TYR A 33 1.61 2.38 20.66
C TYR A 33 1.79 1.10 19.85
N PHE A 34 2.18 1.19 18.58
CA PHE A 34 2.33 -0.01 17.75
C PHE A 34 3.51 -0.89 18.19
N LEU A 35 4.64 -0.32 18.63
CA LEU A 35 5.74 -1.13 19.19
C LEU A 35 5.32 -1.94 20.43
N ASN A 36 4.38 -1.42 21.23
CA ASN A 36 3.84 -2.16 22.37
C ASN A 36 2.82 -3.22 21.93
N GLU A 37 2.02 -2.96 20.89
CA GLU A 37 0.99 -3.89 20.41
C GLU A 37 1.57 -5.02 19.54
N ILE A 38 2.63 -4.74 18.78
CA ILE A 38 3.33 -5.70 17.90
C ILE A 38 4.85 -5.54 18.01
N PRO A 39 5.48 -5.98 19.11
CA PRO A 39 6.93 -5.84 19.31
C PRO A 39 7.79 -6.39 18.15
N GLN A 40 7.30 -7.39 17.43
CA GLN A 40 7.96 -7.97 16.25
C GLN A 40 8.27 -6.92 15.17
N VAL A 41 7.49 -5.83 15.09
CA VAL A 41 7.67 -4.78 14.07
C VAL A 41 8.89 -3.89 14.33
N GLU A 42 9.54 -4.00 15.50
CA GLU A 42 10.70 -3.16 15.87
C GLU A 42 11.85 -3.25 14.85
N SER A 43 12.19 -4.46 14.42
CA SER A 43 13.26 -4.68 13.44
C SER A 43 12.91 -4.08 12.08
N PHE A 44 11.65 -4.22 11.66
CA PHE A 44 11.18 -3.61 10.42
C PHE A 44 11.20 -2.09 10.49
N PHE A 45 10.80 -1.53 11.64
CA PHE A 45 10.90 -0.10 11.92
C PHE A 45 12.33 0.43 11.84
N LYS A 46 13.28 -0.31 12.40
CA LYS A 46 14.70 0.05 12.36
C LYS A 46 15.19 0.13 10.91
N PHE A 47 14.83 -0.85 10.09
CA PHE A 47 15.13 -0.82 8.65
C PHE A 47 14.54 0.41 7.95
N ILE A 48 13.25 0.71 8.17
CA ILE A 48 12.60 1.89 7.58
C ILE A 48 13.30 3.19 8.03
N LYS A 49 13.69 3.28 9.31
CA LYS A 49 14.41 4.42 9.85
C LYS A 49 15.81 4.56 9.23
N GLU A 50 16.54 3.47 9.06
CA GLU A 50 17.86 3.49 8.41
C GLU A 50 17.74 3.99 6.97
N LYS A 51 16.78 3.47 6.20
CA LYS A 51 16.51 3.93 4.83
C LYS A 51 16.04 5.38 4.76
N SER A 52 15.24 5.84 5.71
CA SER A 52 14.80 7.23 5.75
C SER A 52 15.96 8.18 6.04
N VAL A 53 16.92 7.78 6.90
CA VAL A 53 18.15 8.56 7.16
C VAL A 53 19.05 8.59 5.93
N GLU A 54 19.28 7.44 5.26
CA GLU A 54 20.07 7.37 4.01
C GLU A 54 19.53 8.30 2.91
N LYS A 55 18.21 8.48 2.85
CA LYS A 55 17.52 9.30 1.85
C LYS A 55 17.19 10.72 2.32
N GLU A 56 17.59 11.09 3.54
CA GLU A 56 17.25 12.38 4.17
C GLU A 56 15.73 12.67 4.23
N VAL A 57 14.92 11.61 4.37
CA VAL A 57 13.46 11.66 4.45
C VAL A 57 12.96 11.53 5.88
N GLN A 58 11.99 12.35 6.24
CA GLN A 58 11.26 12.24 7.50
C GLN A 58 10.04 11.32 7.35
N ILE A 59 9.93 10.32 8.23
CA ILE A 59 8.70 9.53 8.38
C ILE A 59 7.88 10.11 9.53
N LYS A 60 6.64 10.53 9.24
CA LYS A 60 5.70 11.07 10.23
C LYS A 60 4.47 10.18 10.35
N PHE A 61 4.12 9.84 11.58
CA PHE A 61 2.85 9.19 11.90
C PHE A 61 1.86 10.23 12.39
N ILE A 62 0.64 10.21 11.84
CA ILE A 62 -0.42 11.14 12.26
C ILE A 62 -1.77 10.43 12.39
N LEU A 63 -2.63 10.92 13.29
CA LEU A 63 -4.01 10.49 13.33
C LEU A 63 -4.77 11.08 12.14
N GLY A 64 -5.39 10.20 11.36
CA GLY A 64 -6.26 10.54 10.25
C GLY A 64 -7.74 10.44 10.63
N GLU A 65 -8.57 11.05 9.79
CA GLU A 65 -10.00 10.82 9.73
C GLU A 65 -10.38 10.41 8.31
N GLY A 66 -11.39 9.56 8.14
CA GLY A 66 -11.90 9.21 6.82
C GLY A 66 -12.37 7.77 6.69
N LYS A 67 -12.38 7.30 5.45
CA LYS A 67 -12.86 5.95 5.08
C LYS A 67 -11.77 4.89 5.15
N TYR A 68 -10.50 5.27 4.99
CA TYR A 68 -9.38 4.34 5.04
C TYR A 68 -8.94 4.08 6.50
N ILE A 69 -8.42 2.88 6.73
CA ILE A 69 -7.90 2.46 8.05
C ILE A 69 -6.54 3.10 8.29
N ALA A 70 -5.67 3.03 7.29
CA ALA A 70 -4.44 3.77 7.23
C ALA A 70 -4.15 4.15 5.76
N ILE A 71 -3.19 5.05 5.55
CA ILE A 71 -2.70 5.43 4.22
C ILE A 71 -1.30 6.04 4.32
N THR A 72 -0.41 5.60 3.43
CA THR A 72 0.91 6.19 3.20
C THR A 72 0.84 7.23 2.11
N LYS A 73 1.51 8.36 2.29
CA LYS A 73 1.56 9.44 1.32
C LYS A 73 2.94 10.09 1.29
N GLU A 74 3.53 10.22 0.10
CA GLU A 74 4.67 11.11 -0.08
C GLU A 74 4.24 12.59 -0.03
N ILE A 75 5.02 13.38 0.71
CA ILE A 75 4.96 14.83 0.79
C ILE A 75 6.32 15.34 0.31
N PRO A 76 6.48 15.60 -1.00
CA PRO A 76 7.73 16.08 -1.55
C PRO A 76 8.18 17.39 -0.90
N PRO A 77 9.50 17.63 -0.77
CA PRO A 77 10.58 16.79 -1.32
C PRO A 77 11.05 15.65 -0.40
N ASN A 78 10.79 15.70 0.91
CA ASN A 78 11.54 14.88 1.88
C ASN A 78 10.70 14.36 3.06
N GLU A 79 9.41 14.15 2.88
CA GLU A 79 8.54 13.62 3.93
C GLU A 79 7.64 12.49 3.42
N ILE A 80 7.46 11.45 4.23
CA ILE A 80 6.44 10.42 4.06
C ILE A 80 5.52 10.46 5.28
N GLN A 81 4.22 10.58 5.06
CA GLN A 81 3.20 10.54 6.10
C GLN A 81 2.48 9.20 6.10
N ILE A 82 2.44 8.53 7.24
CA ILE A 82 1.55 7.39 7.49
C ILE A 82 0.40 7.89 8.37
N LYS A 83 -0.79 7.97 7.77
CA LYS A 83 -2.00 8.44 8.46
C LYS A 83 -2.79 7.25 8.95
N ILE A 84 -3.22 7.27 10.21
CA ILE A 84 -3.90 6.13 10.84
C ILE A 84 -5.24 6.59 11.40
N ASN A 85 -6.31 5.92 11.01
CA ASN A 85 -7.67 6.21 11.47
C ASN A 85 -8.01 5.40 12.73
N PRO A 86 -7.99 5.99 13.93
CA PRO A 86 -8.14 5.26 15.17
C PRO A 86 -9.60 4.84 15.43
N LYS A 87 -10.52 4.93 14.47
CA LYS A 87 -11.90 4.43 14.64
C LYS A 87 -12.05 2.96 14.24
N SER A 88 -11.03 2.40 13.60
CA SER A 88 -11.05 1.02 13.12
C SER A 88 -10.82 0.01 14.25
N ASP A 89 -11.19 -1.24 13.97
CA ASP A 89 -10.91 -2.38 14.84
C ASP A 89 -9.40 -2.57 15.05
N LYS A 90 -9.00 -3.06 16.23
CA LYS A 90 -7.59 -3.17 16.63
C LYS A 90 -6.79 -4.06 15.68
N ASP A 91 -7.30 -5.23 15.33
CA ASP A 91 -6.54 -6.19 14.53
C ASP A 91 -6.37 -5.66 13.11
N LYS A 92 -7.42 -5.00 12.58
CA LYS A 92 -7.34 -4.29 11.30
C LYS A 92 -6.36 -3.12 11.32
N LEU A 93 -6.26 -2.40 12.45
CA LEU A 93 -5.31 -1.29 12.60
C LEU A 93 -3.86 -1.77 12.57
N VAL A 94 -3.59 -2.88 13.25
CA VAL A 94 -2.24 -3.45 13.33
C VAL A 94 -1.82 -4.00 11.96
N SER A 95 -2.69 -4.75 11.28
CA SER A 95 -2.47 -5.22 9.90
C SER A 95 -2.22 -4.05 8.94
N ALA A 96 -3.11 -3.05 8.93
CA ALA A 96 -2.97 -1.88 8.07
C ALA A 96 -1.67 -1.10 8.36
N PHE A 97 -1.27 -0.98 9.63
CA PHE A 97 -0.04 -0.29 9.99
C PHE A 97 1.21 -1.00 9.45
N VAL A 98 1.29 -2.33 9.55
CA VAL A 98 2.40 -3.11 8.97
C VAL A 98 2.44 -2.93 7.44
N HIS A 99 1.27 -2.95 6.81
CA HIS A 99 1.13 -2.70 5.38
C HIS A 99 1.66 -1.30 4.99
N GLU A 100 1.23 -0.24 5.67
CA GLU A 100 1.69 1.13 5.41
C GLU A 100 3.20 1.31 5.67
N LEU A 101 3.78 0.60 6.64
CA LEU A 101 5.25 0.61 6.81
C LEU A 101 5.96 0.01 5.60
N GLY A 102 5.38 -1.02 4.98
CA GLY A 102 5.90 -1.59 3.75
C GLY A 102 5.74 -0.67 2.53
N GLU A 103 4.62 0.04 2.42
CA GLU A 103 4.46 1.12 1.42
C GLU A 103 5.52 2.21 1.59
N ALA A 104 5.78 2.66 2.83
CA ALA A 104 6.86 3.60 3.09
C ALA A 104 8.23 3.03 2.68
N GLY A 105 8.46 1.73 2.92
CA GLY A 105 9.65 1.03 2.45
C GLY A 105 9.78 1.03 0.92
N TYR A 106 8.67 0.82 0.20
CA TYR A 106 8.62 0.84 -1.27
C TYR A 106 9.04 2.23 -1.80
N ILE A 107 8.51 3.29 -1.20
CA ILE A 107 8.86 4.68 -1.54
C ILE A 107 10.33 4.98 -1.22
N LEU A 108 10.83 4.58 -0.05
CA LEU A 108 12.23 4.80 0.36
C LEU A 108 13.25 4.06 -0.52
N ARG A 109 12.85 2.95 -1.14
CA ARG A 109 13.63 2.23 -2.15
C ARG A 109 13.63 2.92 -3.51
N ASN A 110 12.93 4.04 -3.62
CA ASN A 110 12.75 4.84 -4.83
C ASN A 110 12.06 4.06 -5.96
N PHE A 111 11.19 3.12 -5.60
CA PHE A 111 10.47 2.36 -6.61
C PHE A 111 9.40 3.23 -7.30
N PRO A 112 9.07 2.93 -8.57
CA PRO A 112 8.17 3.75 -9.36
C PRO A 112 6.75 3.80 -8.77
N LEU A 113 6.19 5.01 -8.79
CA LEU A 113 4.80 5.34 -8.50
C LEU A 113 4.12 5.78 -9.80
N VAL A 114 2.82 5.48 -9.90
CA VAL A 114 2.02 5.78 -11.08
C VAL A 114 0.92 6.78 -10.73
N ARG A 115 0.90 7.92 -11.43
CA ARG A 115 -0.17 8.93 -11.34
C ARG A 115 -0.87 9.07 -12.68
N ILE A 116 -2.19 9.24 -12.61
CA ILE A 116 -3.05 9.60 -13.73
C ILE A 116 -3.69 10.94 -13.37
N GLU A 117 -3.43 11.98 -14.17
CA GLU A 117 -3.78 13.35 -13.80
C GLU A 117 -5.29 13.63 -13.90
N ASP A 118 -5.97 13.01 -14.87
CA ASP A 118 -7.38 13.31 -15.20
C ASP A 118 -8.40 12.27 -14.68
N SER A 119 -8.00 11.35 -13.80
CA SER A 119 -8.88 10.26 -13.36
C SER A 119 -9.58 10.55 -12.04
N LEU A 120 -10.92 10.52 -12.04
CA LEU A 120 -11.75 10.51 -10.82
C LEU A 120 -11.50 9.26 -9.96
N TYR A 121 -10.95 8.19 -10.54
CA TYR A 121 -10.63 6.95 -9.89
C TYR A 121 -9.11 6.78 -9.74
N ASN A 122 -8.65 6.26 -8.60
CA ASN A 122 -7.22 6.08 -8.33
C ASN A 122 -6.65 4.83 -9.03
N TYR A 123 -6.73 4.75 -10.36
CA TYR A 123 -6.17 3.64 -11.13
C TYR A 123 -4.64 3.64 -11.14
N GLY A 124 -4.00 4.80 -11.05
CA GLY A 124 -2.54 4.89 -10.88
C GLY A 124 -2.09 4.24 -9.58
N GLY A 125 -2.81 4.46 -8.49
CA GLY A 125 -2.64 3.71 -7.24
C GLY A 125 -2.78 2.20 -7.45
N ARG A 126 -3.79 1.73 -8.20
CA ARG A 126 -3.95 0.29 -8.48
C ARG A 126 -2.80 -0.32 -9.26
N ILE A 127 -2.23 0.40 -10.23
CA ILE A 127 -1.04 -0.06 -10.96
C ILE A 127 0.16 -0.11 -10.01
N THR A 128 0.35 0.93 -9.18
CA THR A 128 1.42 0.95 -8.16
C THR A 128 1.28 -0.23 -7.19
N GLU A 129 0.08 -0.50 -6.72
CA GLU A 129 -0.25 -1.59 -5.79
C GLU A 129 -0.02 -2.99 -6.37
N LEU A 130 0.07 -3.16 -7.70
CA LEU A 130 0.52 -4.43 -8.29
C LEU A 130 1.95 -4.78 -7.89
N PHE A 131 2.79 -3.76 -7.69
CA PHE A 131 4.21 -3.91 -7.32
C PHE A 131 4.41 -3.75 -5.83
N SER A 132 3.85 -2.70 -5.24
CA SER A 132 4.05 -2.42 -3.82
C SER A 132 3.51 -3.54 -2.93
N HIS A 133 2.36 -4.15 -3.26
CA HIS A 133 1.85 -5.26 -2.46
C HIS A 133 2.68 -6.53 -2.59
N LEU A 134 3.34 -6.77 -3.72
CA LEU A 134 4.28 -7.88 -3.84
C LEU A 134 5.51 -7.62 -2.97
N TYR A 135 6.07 -6.41 -3.05
CA TYR A 135 7.19 -5.99 -2.19
C TYR A 135 6.85 -6.10 -0.70
N ILE A 136 5.66 -5.63 -0.30
CA ILE A 136 5.17 -5.71 1.08
C ILE A 136 5.15 -7.17 1.53
N LYS A 137 4.62 -8.10 0.72
CA LYS A 137 4.58 -9.52 1.05
C LYS A 137 5.96 -10.12 1.24
N GLU A 138 6.93 -9.76 0.40
CA GLU A 138 8.31 -10.22 0.55
C GLU A 138 8.93 -9.69 1.84
N ILE A 139 8.82 -8.38 2.10
CA ILE A 139 9.47 -7.76 3.25
C ILE A 139 8.81 -8.17 4.56
N VAL A 140 7.48 -8.28 4.63
CA VAL A 140 6.82 -8.75 5.86
C VAL A 140 7.18 -10.21 6.15
N LYS A 141 7.40 -11.05 5.13
CA LYS A 141 7.95 -12.39 5.30
C LYS A 141 9.37 -12.37 5.86
N GLN A 142 10.24 -11.51 5.32
CA GLN A 142 11.61 -11.36 5.82
C GLN A 142 11.66 -10.99 7.32
N TYR A 143 10.68 -10.21 7.79
CA TYR A 143 10.59 -9.77 9.19
C TYR A 143 9.62 -10.62 10.05
N ASN A 144 9.11 -11.76 9.54
CA ASN A 144 8.15 -12.64 10.23
C ASN A 144 6.85 -11.94 10.69
N LEU A 145 6.31 -11.06 9.84
CA LEU A 145 5.08 -10.28 10.06
C LEU A 145 3.89 -10.74 9.20
N GLU A 146 4.02 -11.85 8.45
CA GLU A 146 2.99 -12.33 7.50
C GLU A 146 1.62 -12.56 8.15
N GLU A 147 1.58 -13.15 9.36
CA GLU A 147 0.33 -13.41 10.07
C GLU A 147 -0.37 -12.10 10.50
N ILE A 148 0.43 -11.09 10.82
CA ILE A 148 -0.05 -9.78 11.27
C ILE A 148 -0.58 -8.99 10.07
N GLU A 149 0.19 -8.92 8.99
CA GLU A 149 -0.18 -8.16 7.79
C GLU A 149 -1.45 -8.73 7.14
N ARG A 150 -1.57 -10.07 7.09
CA ARG A 150 -2.74 -10.75 6.50
C ARG A 150 -4.08 -10.31 7.10
N GLY A 151 -4.10 -9.94 8.38
CA GLY A 151 -5.30 -9.52 9.11
C GLY A 151 -6.50 -10.46 8.91
N ASN A 152 -7.72 -9.88 8.87
CA ASN A 152 -8.97 -10.59 8.55
C ASN A 152 -9.21 -10.71 7.03
N GLY A 153 -8.18 -11.07 6.25
CA GLY A 153 -8.23 -11.13 4.79
C GLY A 153 -9.33 -12.04 4.21
N ASP A 154 -9.87 -12.97 4.98
CA ASP A 154 -10.89 -13.92 4.55
C ASP A 154 -12.23 -13.29 4.17
N GLU A 155 -12.67 -12.24 4.88
CA GLU A 155 -13.89 -11.51 4.53
C GLU A 155 -13.71 -10.72 3.24
N GLU A 156 -12.54 -10.10 3.06
CA GLU A 156 -12.21 -9.34 1.86
C GLU A 156 -12.08 -10.25 0.64
N ILE A 157 -11.41 -11.40 0.79
CA ILE A 157 -11.34 -12.44 -0.24
C ILE A 157 -12.75 -12.86 -0.68
N LYS A 158 -13.65 -13.13 0.27
CA LYS A 158 -15.05 -13.48 -0.04
C LYS A 158 -15.75 -12.37 -0.82
N ARG A 159 -15.53 -11.11 -0.45
CA ARG A 159 -16.11 -9.94 -1.13
C ARG A 159 -15.58 -9.81 -2.56
N TRP A 160 -14.27 -9.90 -2.77
CA TRP A 160 -13.65 -9.79 -4.08
C TRP A 160 -14.00 -10.96 -4.99
N ARG A 161 -14.05 -12.18 -4.45
CA ARG A 161 -14.48 -13.37 -5.19
C ARG A 161 -15.90 -13.26 -5.75
N LYS A 162 -16.81 -12.62 -5.00
CA LYS A 162 -18.22 -12.43 -5.41
C LYS A 162 -18.42 -11.22 -6.32
N LYS A 163 -17.40 -10.39 -6.54
CA LYS A 163 -17.54 -9.18 -7.35
C LYS A 163 -17.74 -9.57 -8.82
N ASN A 164 -18.77 -9.02 -9.45
CA ASN A 164 -18.95 -9.13 -10.89
C ASN A 164 -18.16 -8.01 -11.58
N TYR A 165 -16.93 -8.30 -12.00
CA TYR A 165 -16.06 -7.27 -12.57
C TYR A 165 -16.58 -6.77 -13.92
N LEU A 166 -17.34 -7.60 -14.67
CA LEU A 166 -17.96 -7.20 -15.94
C LEU A 166 -19.03 -6.12 -15.75
N GLU A 167 -19.79 -6.18 -14.65
CA GLU A 167 -20.82 -5.17 -14.33
C GLU A 167 -20.24 -3.97 -13.58
N CYS A 168 -19.21 -4.19 -12.75
CA CYS A 168 -18.61 -3.11 -11.95
C CYS A 168 -17.72 -2.17 -12.77
N TYR A 169 -17.21 -2.63 -13.91
CA TYR A 169 -16.20 -1.92 -14.69
C TYR A 169 -16.60 -1.88 -16.16
N LYS A 170 -16.68 -0.67 -16.71
CA LYS A 170 -17.24 -0.41 -18.03
C LYS A 170 -16.26 -0.79 -19.14
N TYR A 171 -14.97 -0.53 -18.91
CA TYR A 171 -13.96 -0.71 -19.94
C TYR A 171 -13.14 -2.00 -19.71
N LYS A 172 -12.71 -2.63 -20.81
CA LYS A 172 -11.95 -3.89 -20.75
C LYS A 172 -10.65 -3.75 -19.96
N TRP A 173 -9.93 -2.63 -20.12
CA TRP A 173 -8.72 -2.35 -19.33
C TRP A 173 -9.01 -2.24 -17.82
N GLU A 174 -10.15 -1.67 -17.41
CA GLU A 174 -10.54 -1.56 -16.00
C GLU A 174 -10.78 -2.95 -15.42
N GLN A 175 -11.48 -3.80 -16.16
CA GLN A 175 -11.74 -5.19 -15.78
C GLN A 175 -10.42 -5.96 -15.61
N VAL A 176 -9.52 -5.87 -16.60
CA VAL A 176 -8.20 -6.52 -16.57
C VAL A 176 -7.37 -6.04 -15.39
N LEU A 177 -7.23 -4.73 -15.20
CA LEU A 177 -6.47 -4.16 -14.09
C LEU A 177 -7.04 -4.59 -12.74
N MET A 178 -8.36 -4.50 -12.57
CA MET A 178 -8.98 -4.76 -11.27
C MET A 178 -9.04 -6.25 -10.90
N VAL A 179 -9.17 -7.14 -11.88
CA VAL A 179 -9.04 -8.60 -11.64
C VAL A 179 -7.59 -8.94 -11.31
N SER A 180 -6.63 -8.44 -12.08
CA SER A 180 -5.20 -8.65 -11.82
C SER A 180 -4.81 -8.15 -10.44
N TRP A 181 -5.23 -6.93 -10.09
CA TRP A 181 -5.03 -6.34 -8.77
C TRP A 181 -5.59 -7.22 -7.64
N ALA A 182 -6.81 -7.75 -7.81
CA ALA A 182 -7.40 -8.60 -6.78
C ALA A 182 -6.63 -9.93 -6.61
N ILE A 183 -6.17 -10.54 -7.71
CA ILE A 183 -5.35 -11.76 -7.68
C ILE A 183 -4.01 -11.51 -6.99
N ILE A 184 -3.35 -10.40 -7.34
CA ILE A 184 -2.06 -10.03 -6.76
C ILE A 184 -2.20 -9.66 -5.29
N ASN A 185 -3.23 -8.91 -4.92
CA ASN A 185 -3.44 -8.49 -3.53
C ASN A 185 -3.80 -9.68 -2.62
N TYR A 186 -4.63 -10.62 -3.10
CA TYR A 186 -5.07 -11.75 -2.30
C TYR A 186 -4.60 -13.08 -2.89
N SER A 187 -3.51 -13.64 -2.36
CA SER A 187 -2.87 -14.86 -2.92
C SER A 187 -3.82 -16.06 -3.07
N ARG A 188 -4.78 -16.23 -2.15
CA ARG A 188 -5.83 -17.26 -2.26
C ARG A 188 -6.69 -17.12 -3.53
N LEU A 189 -6.86 -15.89 -4.04
CA LEU A 189 -7.55 -15.67 -5.31
C LEU A 189 -6.70 -16.07 -6.53
N LYS A 190 -5.37 -16.18 -6.41
CA LYS A 190 -4.52 -16.72 -7.48
C LYS A 190 -4.85 -18.19 -7.77
N GLU A 191 -5.09 -18.98 -6.73
CA GLU A 191 -5.50 -20.38 -6.84
C GLU A 191 -6.96 -20.53 -7.31
N GLU A 192 -7.80 -19.53 -7.02
CA GLU A 192 -9.22 -19.50 -7.37
C GLU A 192 -9.54 -18.59 -8.57
N LYS A 193 -8.55 -18.15 -9.35
CA LYS A 193 -8.72 -17.11 -10.38
C LYS A 193 -9.79 -17.45 -11.42
N SER A 194 -9.92 -18.74 -11.76
CA SER A 194 -10.97 -19.24 -12.65
C SER A 194 -12.40 -19.05 -12.14
N LYS A 195 -12.58 -18.81 -10.84
CA LYS A 195 -13.88 -18.53 -10.19
C LYS A 195 -14.25 -17.04 -10.21
N LEU A 196 -13.34 -16.15 -10.62
CA LEU A 196 -13.58 -14.70 -10.65
C LEU A 196 -14.39 -14.30 -11.89
N LEU A 197 -15.50 -13.61 -11.69
CA LEU A 197 -16.37 -13.13 -12.77
C LEU A 197 -15.69 -11.98 -13.54
N GLY A 198 -15.21 -12.25 -14.74
CA GLY A 198 -14.42 -11.33 -15.56
C GLY A 198 -13.02 -11.84 -15.88
N TYR A 199 -12.51 -12.82 -15.10
CA TYR A 199 -11.24 -13.49 -15.42
C TYR A 199 -11.35 -14.26 -16.73
N LYS A 200 -12.38 -15.10 -16.90
CA LYS A 200 -12.50 -15.97 -18.09
C LYS A 200 -12.51 -15.17 -19.41
N GLN A 201 -13.23 -14.05 -19.43
CA GLN A 201 -13.37 -13.18 -20.60
C GLN A 201 -12.08 -12.44 -20.97
N ASN A 202 -11.19 -12.24 -20.00
CA ASN A 202 -9.98 -11.42 -20.13
C ASN A 202 -8.70 -12.19 -19.76
N SER A 203 -8.76 -13.51 -19.75
CA SER A 203 -7.75 -14.37 -19.14
C SER A 203 -6.37 -14.18 -19.76
N GLU A 204 -6.28 -14.04 -21.08
CA GLU A 204 -5.02 -13.75 -21.78
C GLU A 204 -4.28 -12.54 -21.21
N TYR A 205 -4.94 -11.38 -21.13
CA TYR A 205 -4.32 -10.15 -20.61
C TYR A 205 -4.04 -10.22 -19.11
N ILE A 206 -4.92 -10.87 -18.34
CA ILE A 206 -4.71 -11.03 -16.90
C ILE A 206 -3.52 -11.95 -16.63
N GLU A 207 -3.38 -13.05 -17.37
CA GLU A 207 -2.23 -13.94 -17.26
C GLU A 207 -0.95 -13.27 -17.72
N ASN A 208 -0.98 -12.43 -18.76
CA ASN A 208 0.17 -11.63 -19.16
C ASN A 208 0.63 -10.71 -18.02
N ILE A 209 -0.27 -9.95 -17.39
CA ILE A 209 0.08 -9.12 -16.22
C ILE A 209 0.63 -9.98 -15.07
N ILE A 210 0.01 -11.12 -14.76
CA ILE A 210 0.51 -12.02 -13.70
C ILE A 210 1.91 -12.55 -14.04
N ASN A 211 2.19 -12.83 -15.32
CA ASN A 211 3.49 -13.31 -15.78
C ASN A 211 4.57 -12.24 -15.71
N VAL A 212 4.27 -10.99 -16.08
CA VAL A 212 5.16 -9.84 -15.88
C VAL A 212 5.58 -9.71 -14.41
N LEU A 213 4.64 -10.00 -13.50
CA LEU A 213 4.85 -9.91 -12.06
C LEU A 213 5.45 -11.19 -11.43
N ASN A 214 5.62 -12.28 -12.20
CA ASN A 214 6.25 -13.50 -11.70
C ASN A 214 7.78 -13.33 -11.77
N ASN A 215 8.45 -13.41 -10.61
CA ASN A 215 9.91 -13.29 -10.45
C ASN A 215 10.48 -11.86 -10.56
N ILE A 216 9.75 -10.87 -10.07
CA ILE A 216 10.27 -9.50 -9.93
C ILE A 216 11.57 -9.54 -9.13
N SER A 217 12.66 -9.05 -9.72
CA SER A 217 13.79 -8.59 -8.93
C SER A 217 13.46 -7.20 -8.40
N TYR A 218 13.63 -6.99 -7.09
CA TYR A 218 13.35 -5.70 -6.45
C TYR A 218 14.48 -4.68 -6.70
N ASP A 219 14.83 -4.53 -7.97
CA ASP A 219 15.68 -3.51 -8.54
C ASP A 219 14.83 -2.36 -9.13
N GLN A 220 15.29 -1.12 -8.97
CA GLN A 220 14.50 0.05 -9.36
C GLN A 220 14.24 0.10 -10.87
N ASP A 221 15.26 -0.16 -11.69
CA ASP A 221 15.16 -0.06 -13.15
C ASP A 221 14.32 -1.21 -13.71
N GLU A 222 14.45 -2.40 -13.12
CA GLU A 222 13.61 -3.54 -13.48
C GLU A 222 12.13 -3.26 -13.18
N ILE A 223 11.79 -2.80 -11.97
CA ILE A 223 10.40 -2.47 -11.63
C ILE A 223 9.87 -1.38 -12.57
N LYS A 224 10.67 -0.36 -12.89
CA LYS A 224 10.27 0.70 -13.83
C LYS A 224 9.93 0.14 -15.21
N LYS A 225 10.75 -0.78 -15.72
CA LYS A 225 10.49 -1.47 -16.99
C LYS A 225 9.20 -2.28 -16.93
N LEU A 226 8.98 -3.05 -15.87
CA LEU A 226 7.78 -3.87 -15.71
C LEU A 226 6.51 -3.01 -15.56
N VAL A 227 6.59 -1.85 -14.89
CA VAL A 227 5.49 -0.88 -14.82
C VAL A 227 5.10 -0.39 -16.23
N VAL A 228 6.09 -0.05 -17.05
CA VAL A 228 5.86 0.36 -18.45
C VAL A 228 5.21 -0.78 -19.24
N GLU A 229 5.67 -2.01 -19.07
CA GLU A 229 5.10 -3.18 -19.75
C GLU A 229 3.62 -3.41 -19.39
N ILE A 230 3.25 -3.30 -18.12
CA ILE A 230 1.83 -3.37 -17.69
C ILE A 230 1.02 -2.22 -18.29
N ILE A 231 1.58 -1.01 -18.33
CA ILE A 231 0.91 0.15 -18.92
C ILE A 231 0.66 -0.08 -20.42
N ASP A 232 1.63 -0.61 -21.14
CA ASP A 232 1.49 -0.86 -22.58
C ASP A 232 0.45 -1.96 -22.85
N LEU A 233 0.40 -3.02 -22.05
CA LEU A 233 -0.70 -4.01 -22.09
C LEU A 233 -2.08 -3.37 -21.84
N LEU A 234 -2.18 -2.38 -20.95
CA LEU A 234 -3.44 -1.65 -20.73
C LEU A 234 -3.78 -0.72 -21.91
N LYS A 235 -2.78 -0.10 -22.56
CA LYS A 235 -2.99 0.74 -23.75
C LYS A 235 -3.51 -0.06 -24.94
N GLU A 236 -3.06 -1.30 -25.12
CA GLU A 236 -3.63 -2.23 -26.12
C GLU A 236 -5.15 -2.44 -25.91
N LEU A 237 -5.59 -2.32 -24.66
CA LEU A 237 -7.00 -2.39 -24.25
C LEU A 237 -7.70 -1.02 -24.26
N SER A 238 -7.17 -0.06 -25.02
CA SER A 238 -7.68 1.31 -25.16
C SER A 238 -7.72 2.09 -23.84
N PHE A 239 -6.72 1.90 -22.97
CA PHE A 239 -6.52 2.74 -21.79
C PHE A 239 -6.31 4.21 -22.23
N PRO A 240 -7.22 5.14 -21.88
CA PRO A 240 -7.27 6.45 -22.54
C PRO A 240 -6.44 7.53 -21.82
N HIS A 241 -5.83 7.21 -20.68
CA HIS A 241 -5.27 8.23 -19.82
C HIS A 241 -3.78 8.44 -20.04
N GLU A 242 -3.37 9.70 -19.90
CA GLU A 242 -1.96 10.03 -19.76
C GLU A 242 -1.44 9.55 -18.41
N ILE A 243 -0.25 8.94 -18.43
CA ILE A 243 0.36 8.33 -17.25
C ILE A 243 1.68 9.01 -16.97
N LYS A 244 1.83 9.46 -15.72
CA LYS A 244 3.11 9.87 -15.16
C LYS A 244 3.66 8.77 -14.28
N ILE A 245 4.80 8.23 -14.68
CA ILE A 245 5.63 7.37 -13.83
C ILE A 245 6.68 8.27 -13.19
N TYR A 246 6.79 8.24 -11.87
CA TYR A 246 7.75 9.02 -11.11
C TYR A 246 8.23 8.24 -9.90
N SER A 247 9.35 8.63 -9.34
CA SER A 247 9.79 8.22 -8.01
C SER A 247 9.84 9.45 -7.09
N MET A 248 9.83 9.24 -5.77
CA MET A 248 9.86 10.36 -4.83
C MET A 248 11.14 11.20 -4.97
N PHE A 249 12.25 10.59 -5.41
CA PHE A 249 13.55 11.24 -5.53
C PHE A 249 13.94 11.56 -6.98
N ASP A 250 13.01 11.49 -7.93
CA ASP A 250 13.23 12.02 -9.28
C ASP A 250 13.34 13.55 -9.20
N GLY A 251 14.54 14.08 -9.48
CA GLY A 251 14.82 15.51 -9.61
C GLY A 251 14.44 16.07 -10.97
#